data_AF-A0A2T4S5M7-F1
#
_entry.id   AF-A0A2T4S5M7-F1
#
_cell.length_a   1.000
_cell.length_b   1.000
_cell.length_c   1.000
_cell.angle_alpha   90.00
_cell.angle_beta   90.00
_cell.angle_gamma   90.00
#
_symmetry.space_group_name_H-M   'P 1'
#
loop_
_entity.id
_entity.type
_entity.pdbx_description
1 polymer ?
#
loop_
_entity_poly.entity_id
_entity_poly.type
_entity_poly.pdbx_seq_one_letter_code
_entity_poly.pdbx_strand_id
1 'polypeptide(L)' 'VAQVHIDDKVILDNGKLDIKSIRPIARLGYYDYTVVDEIFEMKAPAASKEELAGLEGRNFDNQSD' A
#
# COMPACT_ATOMS: atom_id res chain seq x y z
N VAL A 1 -15.76 -4.75 -4.88
CA VAL A 1 -14.87 -5.16 -5.99
C VAL A 1 -14.99 -6.66 -6.13
N ALA A 2 -15.20 -7.19 -7.33
CA ALA A 2 -15.35 -8.64 -7.54
C ALA A 2 -14.03 -9.34 -7.91
N GLN A 3 -13.15 -8.65 -8.65
CA GLN A 3 -11.81 -9.11 -8.99
C GLN A 3 -10.89 -7.91 -9.28
N VAL A 4 -9.58 -8.08 -9.07
CA VAL A 4 -8.53 -7.13 -9.42
C VAL A 4 -7.52 -7.87 -10.31
N HIS A 5 -7.12 -7.26 -11.42
CA HIS A 5 -6.07 -7.78 -12.30
C HIS A 5 -4.76 -7.05 -11.99
N ILE A 6 -3.71 -7.81 -11.70
CA ILE A 6 -2.40 -7.31 -11.30
C ILE A 6 -1.37 -7.98 -12.22
N ASP A 7 -0.37 -7.23 -12.65
CA ASP A 7 0.79 -7.77 -13.35
C ASP A 7 1.67 -8.50 -12.33
N ASP A 8 1.87 -9.81 -12.49
CA ASP A 8 2.59 -10.65 -11.52
C ASP A 8 3.99 -10.11 -11.20
N LYS A 9 4.62 -9.40 -12.14
CA LYS A 9 5.97 -8.84 -11.96
C LYS A 9 6.07 -7.78 -10.86
N VAL A 10 4.95 -7.17 -10.46
CA VAL A 10 4.92 -6.14 -9.41
C VAL A 10 4.44 -6.69 -8.06
N ILE A 11 4.26 -8.00 -7.94
CA ILE A 11 3.94 -8.66 -6.68
C ILE A 11 5.27 -9.05 -6.03
N LEU A 12 5.54 -8.51 -4.84
CA LEU A 12 6.69 -8.86 -4.03
C LEU A 12 6.48 -10.21 -3.34
N ASP A 13 7.56 -10.88 -2.93
CA ASP A 13 7.53 -12.18 -2.27
C ASP A 13 6.68 -12.21 -0.98
N ASN A 14 6.55 -11.05 -0.31
CA ASN A 14 5.71 -10.89 0.89
C ASN A 14 4.23 -10.64 0.57
N GLY A 15 3.81 -10.78 -0.69
CA GLY A 15 2.45 -10.56 -1.17
C GLY A 15 2.04 -9.09 -1.31
N LYS A 16 2.93 -8.14 -1.02
CA LYS A 16 2.68 -6.70 -1.21
C LYS A 16 2.99 -6.29 -2.65
N LEU A 17 2.46 -5.15 -3.08
CA LEU A 17 2.77 -4.59 -4.39
C LEU A 17 4.02 -3.71 -4.35
N ASP A 18 4.88 -3.84 -5.35
CA ASP A 18 6.00 -2.94 -5.59
C ASP A 18 5.50 -1.62 -6.19
N ILE A 19 5.06 -0.72 -5.31
CA ILE A 19 4.54 0.60 -5.69
C ILE A 19 5.57 1.43 -6.45
N LYS A 20 6.87 1.29 -6.14
CA LYS A 20 7.93 2.07 -6.78
C LYS A 20 8.08 1.65 -8.26
N SER A 21 8.00 0.34 -8.54
CA SER A 21 8.00 -0.17 -9.91
C SER A 21 6.71 0.17 -10.69
N ILE A 22 5.57 0.23 -10.01
CA ILE A 22 4.28 0.60 -10.63
C ILE A 22 4.25 2.07 -11.06
N ARG A 23 4.97 2.95 -10.36
CA ARG A 23 4.99 4.41 -10.59
C ARG A 23 3.58 5.02 -10.73
N PRO A 24 2.66 4.78 -9.77
CA PRO A 24 1.31 5.32 -9.87
C PRO A 24 1.34 6.84 -9.90
N ILE A 25 0.39 7.41 -10.64
CA ILE A 25 0.17 8.85 -10.67
C ILE A 25 -0.86 9.26 -9.63
N ALA A 26 -0.69 10.44 -9.05
CA ALA A 26 -1.66 11.05 -8.14
C ALA A 26 -2.00 12.47 -8.58
N ARG A 27 -3.22 12.89 -8.24
CA ARG A 27 -3.74 14.22 -8.57
C ARG A 27 -3.36 15.21 -7.47
N LEU A 28 -2.78 16.36 -7.84
CA LEU A 28 -2.40 17.40 -6.87
C LEU A 28 -3.38 18.59 -6.82
N GLY A 29 -4.19 18.77 -7.86
CA GLY A 29 -5.05 19.94 -8.06
C GLY A 29 -4.88 20.51 -9.46
N TYR A 30 -5.75 21.45 -9.86
CA TYR A 30 -5.70 22.13 -11.17
C TYR A 30 -5.45 21.21 -12.37
N TYR A 31 -4.29 21.32 -13.01
CA TYR A 31 -3.81 20.42 -14.07
C TYR A 31 -2.52 19.69 -13.66
N ASP A 32 -2.15 19.75 -12.38
CA ASP A 32 -0.92 19.17 -11.85
C ASP A 32 -1.09 17.70 -11.44
N TYR A 33 -0.07 16.91 -11.78
CA TYR A 33 0.03 15.49 -11.48
C TYR A 33 1.41 15.21 -10.90
N THR A 34 1.48 14.20 -10.04
CA THR A 34 2.74 13.65 -9.55
C THR A 34 2.83 12.17 -9.90
N VAL A 35 4.06 11.66 -9.91
CA VAL A 35 4.38 10.24 -10.02
C VAL A 35 5.09 9.82 -8.74
N VAL A 36 4.76 8.65 -8.21
CA VAL A 36 5.50 8.10 -7.06
C VAL A 36 6.90 7.69 -7.53
N ASP A 37 7.90 8.39 -7.02
CA ASP A 37 9.32 8.15 -7.31
C ASP A 37 10.04 7.54 -6.10
N GLU A 38 9.67 7.96 -4.88
CA GLU A 38 10.26 7.48 -3.63
C GLU A 38 9.20 7.17 -2.58
N ILE A 39 9.54 6.25 -1.68
CA ILE A 39 8.63 5.74 -0.64
C ILE A 39 9.37 5.73 0.70
N PHE A 40 8.67 6.16 1.76
CA PHE A 40 9.14 6.04 3.13
C PHE A 40 8.00 5.52 4.02
N GLU A 41 8.36 4.81 5.09
CA GLU A 41 7.40 4.29 6.06
C GLU A 41 7.20 5.30 7.19
N MET A 42 5.93 5.52 7.58
CA MET A 42 5.58 6.33 8.75
C MET A 42 4.42 5.68 9.49
N LYS A 43 4.64 5.35 10.76
CA LYS A 43 3.58 4.86 11.65
C LYS A 43 2.94 6.03 12.37
N ALA A 44 1.61 6.01 12.49
CA ALA A 44 0.88 7.01 13.24
C ALA A 44 1.32 6.94 14.72
N PRO A 45 1.81 8.04 15.32
CA PRO A 45 2.50 8.00 16.61
C PRO A 45 1.59 7.65 17.80
N ALA A 46 0.27 7.82 17.67
CA ALA A 46 -0.72 7.56 18.72
C ALA A 46 -1.73 6.46 18.34
N ALA A 47 -1.48 5.72 17.27
CA ALA A 47 -2.38 4.64 16.86
C ALA A 47 -2.23 3.43 17.79
N SER A 48 -3.36 2.88 18.20
CA SER A 48 -3.46 1.57 18.85
C SER A 48 -2.93 0.46 17.94
N LYS A 49 -2.67 -0.71 18.52
CA LYS A 49 -2.20 -1.87 17.75
C LYS A 49 -3.24 -2.29 16.70
N GLU A 50 -4.51 -2.15 17.05
CA GLU A 50 -5.66 -2.47 16.22
C GLU A 50 -5.75 -1.53 15.02
N GLU A 51 -5.55 -0.23 15.24
CA GLU A 51 -5.52 0.78 14.17
C GLU A 51 -4.33 0.55 13.23
N LEU A 52 -3.13 0.27 13.76
CA LEU A 52 -1.96 -0.04 12.95
C LEU A 52 -2.14 -1.32 12.12
N ALA A 53 -2.73 -2.37 12.70
CA ALA A 53 -3.03 -3.61 11.98
C ALA A 53 -4.00 -3.37 10.82
N GLY A 54 -5.03 -2.54 11.03
CA GLY A 54 -5.97 -2.12 9.99
C GLY A 54 -5.29 -1.32 8.88
N LEU A 55 -4.39 -0.39 9.21
CA LEU A 55 -3.63 0.40 8.22
C LEU A 55 -2.69 -0.46 7.37
N GLU A 56 -2.17 -1.56 7.91
CA GLU A 56 -1.34 -2.51 7.17
C GLU A 56 -2.16 -3.53 6.35
N GLY A 57 -3.49 -3.56 6.50
CA GLY A 57 -4.37 -4.50 5.83
C GLY A 57 -4.32 -5.92 6.39
N ARG A 58 -3.90 -6.10 7.65
CA ARG A 58 -3.94 -7.41 8.32
C ARG A 58 -5.33 -7.66 8.91
N ASN A 59 -5.90 -8.84 8.67
CA ASN A 59 -7.09 -9.30 9.38
C ASN A 59 -6.69 -9.94 10.72
N PHE A 60 -7.43 -9.66 11.79
CA PHE A 60 -7.19 -10.23 13.13
C PHE A 60 -7.24 -11.77 13.16
N ASP A 61 -7.92 -12.38 12.19
CA ASP A 61 -8.07 -13.84 12.06
C ASP A 61 -6.88 -14.52 11.36
N ASN A 62 -5.99 -13.75 10.72
CA ASN A 62 -4.73 -14.27 10.19
C ASN A 62 -3.61 -14.08 11.23
N GLN A 63 -3.69 -14.86 12.31
CA GLN A 63 -2.49 -15.20 13.07
C GLN A 63 -1.67 -16.14 12.19
N SER A 64 -0.67 -15.58 11.49
CA SER A 64 0.45 -16.38 11.03
C SER A 64 1.28 -16.75 12.26
N ASP A 65 1.33 -18.04 12.58
CA ASP A 65 2.37 -18.64 13.43
C ASP A 65 3.78 -18.19 13.01
#